data_AF-A0A953JL11-F1
#
_entry.id   AF-A0A953JL11-F1
#
_cell.length_a   1.000
_cell.length_b   1.000
_cell.length_c   1.000
_cell.angle_alpha   90.00
_cell.angle_beta   90.00
_cell.angle_gamma   90.00
#
_symmetry.space_group_name_H-M   'P 1'
#
loop_
_entity.id
_entity.type
_entity.pdbx_description
1 polymer ?
#
loop_
_entity_poly.entity_id
_entity_poly.type
_entity_poly.pdbx_seq_one_letter_code
_entity_poly.pdbx_strand_id
1 'polypeptide(L)'
;MPRAIGANCRLLMIPEATYGTAPSGDWMRMPFLSCDLGAEQPLLDADVIGVGSSRDPAAPFLDTVTVQGQAVVPVDLINIGHWLRLLLGPPTSTGTSPNFIHSFGSGAAALPSNSIEIGYPDVPNYDLCTGVRADTLEIDFSPSGPATATFGLMGQGSTRGGTSAGGTPTSAAYTAFHKAQGAISRNGAALAQVTGARLTYANGMEMVRTIRADRKVEGVDPGIARATGQITARFADTTLLTQAQNNEPAEFAFAYMIDANRSLTFTLHEVYLALAKTPVEGPAGVEASFEFRAAFNATATRMMTAVLKNQQQASDYT
;
A
#
# COMPACT_ATOMS: atom_id res chain seq x y z
N MET A 1 -31.68 -10.57 -15.34
CA MET A 1 -30.58 -10.91 -14.41
C MET A 1 -30.00 -9.61 -13.89
N PRO A 2 -29.84 -9.44 -12.55
CA PRO A 2 -29.17 -8.26 -12.02
C PRO A 2 -27.70 -8.24 -12.47
N ARG A 3 -27.14 -7.03 -12.63
CA ARG A 3 -25.73 -6.81 -12.95
C ARG A 3 -25.07 -6.19 -11.72
N ALA A 4 -23.84 -6.59 -11.42
CA ALA A 4 -23.08 -5.97 -10.33
C ALA A 4 -22.76 -4.51 -10.66
N ILE A 5 -22.97 -3.61 -9.69
CA ILE A 5 -22.66 -2.19 -9.81
C ILE A 5 -21.51 -1.86 -8.87
N GLY A 6 -20.45 -1.23 -9.39
CA GLY A 6 -19.25 -0.88 -8.61
C GLY A 6 -19.55 -0.08 -7.32
N ALA A 7 -20.55 0.80 -7.35
CA ALA A 7 -20.98 1.59 -6.19
C ALA A 7 -21.55 0.74 -5.04
N ASN A 8 -22.06 -0.46 -5.32
CA ASN A 8 -22.59 -1.39 -4.34
C ASN A 8 -21.54 -2.40 -3.85
N CYS A 9 -20.37 -2.47 -4.50
CA CYS A 9 -19.29 -3.33 -4.09
C CYS A 9 -18.82 -2.98 -2.67
N ARG A 10 -18.37 -3.99 -1.94
CA ARG A 10 -17.89 -3.85 -0.57
C ARG A 10 -16.50 -4.45 -0.46
N LEU A 11 -15.61 -3.77 0.25
CA LEU A 11 -14.31 -4.28 0.65
C LEU A 11 -14.32 -4.45 2.16
N LEU A 12 -14.19 -5.67 2.63
CA LEU A 12 -14.12 -6.00 4.05
C LEU A 12 -12.72 -6.52 4.38
N MET A 13 -12.22 -6.18 5.54
CA MET A 13 -10.89 -6.57 5.98
C MET A 13 -10.89 -6.97 7.46
N ILE A 14 -10.15 -8.02 7.80
CA ILE A 14 -9.88 -8.41 9.19
C ILE A 14 -8.45 -8.96 9.33
N PRO A 15 -7.73 -8.65 10.42
CA PRO A 15 -6.46 -9.28 10.76
C PRO A 15 -6.54 -10.79 10.97
N GLU A 16 -5.59 -11.55 10.43
CA GLU A 16 -5.49 -12.99 10.69
C GLU A 16 -4.65 -13.28 11.94
N ALA A 17 -5.13 -14.21 12.78
CA ALA A 17 -4.32 -14.78 13.87
C ALA A 17 -3.35 -15.86 13.35
N THR A 18 -3.77 -16.61 12.32
CA THR A 18 -2.99 -17.64 11.65
C THR A 18 -3.01 -17.37 10.16
N TYR A 19 -1.83 -17.30 9.54
CA TYR A 19 -1.68 -17.03 8.11
C TYR A 19 -2.56 -17.94 7.25
N GLY A 20 -3.37 -17.33 6.37
CA GLY A 20 -4.23 -18.05 5.43
C GLY A 20 -5.57 -18.51 5.99
N THR A 21 -5.85 -18.23 7.27
CA THR A 21 -7.08 -18.65 7.94
C THR A 21 -7.96 -17.45 8.26
N ALA A 22 -9.11 -17.35 7.59
CA ALA A 22 -10.08 -16.28 7.82
C ALA A 22 -10.68 -16.34 9.23
N PRO A 23 -10.58 -15.27 10.04
CA PRO A 23 -11.24 -15.19 11.33
C PRO A 23 -12.76 -15.06 11.19
N SER A 24 -13.50 -15.62 12.14
CA SER A 24 -14.91 -15.31 12.36
C SER A 24 -15.08 -13.95 13.04
N GLY A 25 -16.22 -13.30 12.82
CA GLY A 25 -16.61 -12.08 13.55
C GLY A 25 -17.03 -10.97 12.62
N ASP A 26 -17.08 -9.76 13.16
CA ASP A 26 -17.47 -8.56 12.43
C ASP A 26 -16.26 -7.91 11.77
N TRP A 27 -16.29 -7.80 10.44
CA TRP A 27 -15.14 -7.29 9.68
C TRP A 27 -15.23 -5.78 9.51
N MET A 28 -14.09 -5.12 9.32
CA MET A 28 -14.07 -3.69 9.04
C MET A 28 -14.40 -3.45 7.57
N ARG A 29 -15.38 -2.59 7.28
CA ARG A 29 -15.67 -2.12 5.93
C ARG A 29 -14.72 -0.98 5.58
N MET A 30 -13.90 -1.22 4.56
CA MET A 30 -12.88 -0.28 4.11
C MET A 30 -13.43 0.60 2.97
N PRO A 31 -13.21 1.93 3.00
CA PRO A 31 -13.44 2.78 1.84
C PRO A 31 -12.36 2.53 0.78
N PHE A 32 -12.74 2.46 -0.50
CA PHE A 32 -11.84 2.21 -1.62
C PHE A 32 -12.35 2.92 -2.88
N LEU A 33 -11.43 3.21 -3.81
CA LEU A 33 -11.72 3.77 -5.15
C LEU A 33 -11.72 2.66 -6.20
N SER A 34 -10.75 1.74 -6.11
CA SER A 34 -10.66 0.54 -6.95
C SER A 34 -9.95 -0.58 -6.19
N CYS A 35 -10.28 -1.82 -6.55
CA CYS A 35 -9.61 -3.01 -6.06
C CYS A 35 -9.74 -4.11 -7.12
N ASP A 36 -8.61 -4.70 -7.51
CA ASP A 36 -8.53 -5.83 -8.46
C ASP A 36 -7.85 -7.05 -7.84
N LEU A 37 -7.73 -7.10 -6.50
CA LEU A 37 -7.25 -8.28 -5.78
C LEU A 37 -8.15 -9.48 -6.10
N GLY A 38 -7.56 -10.57 -6.59
CA GLY A 38 -8.34 -11.77 -6.89
C GLY A 38 -7.46 -12.94 -7.30
N ALA A 39 -8.08 -14.12 -7.37
CA ALA A 39 -7.44 -15.31 -7.90
C ALA A 39 -7.46 -15.32 -9.43
N GLU A 40 -6.29 -15.54 -10.03
CA GLU A 40 -6.12 -15.78 -11.45
C GLU A 40 -5.41 -17.11 -11.68
N GLN A 41 -5.77 -17.77 -12.79
CA GLN A 41 -5.21 -19.06 -13.19
C GLN A 41 -5.14 -19.12 -14.72
N PRO A 42 -3.95 -19.12 -15.32
CA PRO A 42 -3.82 -19.21 -16.76
C PRO A 42 -4.11 -20.63 -17.26
N LEU A 43 -4.58 -20.70 -18.50
CA LEU A 43 -4.68 -21.94 -19.27
C LEU A 43 -3.38 -22.16 -20.03
N LEU A 44 -2.90 -23.39 -20.03
CA LEU A 44 -1.74 -23.82 -20.80
C LEU A 44 -2.20 -24.72 -21.95
N ASP A 45 -1.65 -24.47 -23.13
CA ASP A 45 -1.96 -25.25 -24.31
C ASP A 45 -1.43 -26.69 -24.17
N ALA A 46 -2.22 -27.62 -24.69
CA ALA A 46 -1.88 -29.03 -24.71
C ALA A 46 -1.48 -29.45 -26.13
N ASP A 47 -0.19 -29.30 -26.45
CA ASP A 47 0.41 -29.70 -27.73
C ASP A 47 0.59 -31.23 -27.84
N VAL A 48 -0.47 -31.98 -27.52
CA VAL A 48 -0.45 -33.45 -27.56
C VAL A 48 -0.75 -33.91 -28.99
N ILE A 49 0.20 -34.61 -29.59
CA ILE A 49 0.09 -35.15 -30.96
C ILE A 49 -0.62 -36.52 -30.91
N GLY A 50 -1.55 -36.77 -31.84
CA GLY A 50 -2.19 -38.07 -32.03
C GLY A 50 -3.45 -38.33 -31.20
N VAL A 51 -4.00 -37.31 -30.53
CA VAL A 51 -5.28 -37.39 -29.80
C VAL A 51 -6.49 -37.40 -30.77
N GLY A 52 -6.31 -36.87 -31.98
CA GLY A 52 -7.30 -36.92 -33.07
C GLY A 52 -6.65 -37.05 -34.44
N SER A 53 -7.48 -37.22 -35.48
CA SER A 53 -7.04 -37.28 -36.89
C SER A 53 -6.87 -35.89 -37.52
N SER A 54 -7.16 -34.81 -36.78
CA SER A 54 -7.05 -33.40 -37.22
C SER A 54 -5.82 -32.72 -36.61
N ARG A 55 -5.59 -31.46 -36.96
CA ARG A 55 -4.52 -30.60 -36.42
C ARG A 55 -4.98 -29.75 -35.22
N ASP A 56 -6.14 -30.05 -34.65
CA ASP A 56 -6.70 -29.27 -33.56
C ASP A 56 -5.99 -29.62 -32.24
N PRO A 57 -5.67 -28.64 -31.38
CA PRO A 57 -5.00 -28.89 -30.11
C PRO A 57 -5.90 -29.65 -29.14
N ALA A 58 -5.28 -30.37 -28.19
CA ALA A 58 -6.02 -31.03 -27.12
C ALA A 58 -6.56 -30.00 -26.11
N ALA A 59 -7.47 -30.43 -25.23
CA ALA A 59 -8.02 -29.55 -24.20
C ALA A 59 -6.90 -28.96 -23.32
N PRO A 60 -6.89 -27.64 -23.08
CA PRO A 60 -5.87 -27.00 -22.26
C PRO A 60 -5.96 -27.47 -20.80
N PHE A 61 -4.86 -27.32 -20.06
CA PHE A 61 -4.81 -27.62 -18.64
C PHE A 61 -4.56 -26.35 -17.82
N LEU A 62 -5.02 -26.39 -16.56
CA LEU A 62 -4.90 -25.26 -15.64
C LEU A 62 -3.52 -25.23 -14.98
N ASP A 63 -2.90 -24.06 -14.92
CA ASP A 63 -1.66 -23.83 -14.19
C ASP A 63 -1.91 -23.53 -12.69
N THR A 64 -0.92 -22.98 -12.00
CA THR A 64 -0.94 -22.58 -10.61
C THR A 64 -1.84 -21.38 -10.38
N VAL A 65 -2.57 -21.35 -9.26
CA VAL A 65 -3.41 -20.21 -8.88
C VAL A 65 -2.54 -19.14 -8.24
N THR A 66 -2.71 -17.88 -8.65
CA THR A 66 -2.09 -16.71 -8.03
C THR A 66 -3.14 -15.76 -7.50
N VAL A 67 -2.96 -15.26 -6.29
CA VAL A 67 -3.82 -14.22 -5.72
C VAL A 67 -3.01 -12.96 -5.53
N GLN A 68 -3.21 -11.99 -6.41
CA GLN A 68 -2.50 -10.71 -6.38
C GLN A 68 -3.44 -9.61 -6.87
N GLY A 69 -3.04 -8.36 -6.63
CA GLY A 69 -3.71 -7.18 -7.15
C GLY A 69 -3.30 -5.94 -6.38
N GLN A 70 -4.03 -4.87 -6.60
CA GLN A 70 -3.85 -3.58 -6.00
C GLN A 70 -5.18 -3.07 -5.42
N ALA A 71 -5.07 -2.26 -4.37
CA ALA A 71 -6.18 -1.49 -3.82
C ALA A 71 -5.81 -0.01 -3.83
N VAL A 72 -6.62 0.81 -4.51
CA VAL A 72 -6.51 2.27 -4.45
C VAL A 72 -7.50 2.77 -3.40
N VAL A 73 -6.98 3.41 -2.36
CA VAL A 73 -7.75 3.81 -1.18
C VAL A 73 -7.56 5.30 -0.90
N PRO A 74 -8.57 5.97 -0.31
CA PRO A 74 -8.40 7.33 0.14
C PRO A 74 -7.45 7.37 1.35
N VAL A 75 -6.61 8.41 1.43
CA VAL A 75 -5.81 8.67 2.62
C VAL A 75 -6.69 9.39 3.63
N ASP A 76 -7.17 8.66 4.64
CA ASP A 76 -8.07 9.17 5.66
C ASP A 76 -7.45 9.09 7.07
N LEU A 77 -8.14 9.66 8.06
CA LEU A 77 -7.63 9.75 9.43
C LEU A 77 -7.65 8.41 10.17
N ILE A 78 -8.49 7.45 9.77
CA ILE A 78 -8.71 6.21 10.54
C ILE A 78 -8.33 4.97 9.72
N ASN A 79 -8.94 4.79 8.55
CA ASN A 79 -8.85 3.54 7.79
C ASN A 79 -7.44 3.32 7.21
N ILE A 80 -6.68 4.39 6.91
CA ILE A 80 -5.28 4.29 6.48
C ILE A 80 -4.41 3.55 7.50
N GLY A 81 -4.75 3.63 8.79
CA GLY A 81 -4.01 2.93 9.84
C GLY A 81 -4.07 1.40 9.71
N HIS A 82 -5.18 0.84 9.23
CA HIS A 82 -5.27 -0.61 8.96
C HIS A 82 -4.41 -1.04 7.77
N TRP A 83 -4.29 -0.18 6.75
CA TRP A 83 -3.40 -0.43 5.61
C TRP A 83 -1.92 -0.28 5.99
N LEU A 84 -1.59 0.73 6.81
CA LEU A 84 -0.23 0.90 7.35
C LEU A 84 0.16 -0.27 8.27
N ARG A 85 -0.78 -0.77 9.08
CA ARG A 85 -0.58 -2.01 9.85
C ARG A 85 -0.25 -3.18 8.92
N LEU A 86 -1.01 -3.35 7.83
CA LEU A 86 -0.77 -4.44 6.89
C LEU A 86 0.59 -4.34 6.19
N LEU A 87 1.05 -3.12 5.89
CA LEU A 87 2.30 -2.85 5.19
C LEU A 87 3.55 -2.90 6.09
N LEU A 88 3.47 -2.35 7.30
CA LEU A 88 4.63 -2.08 8.17
C LEU A 88 4.61 -2.90 9.47
N GLY A 89 3.49 -3.55 9.79
CA GLY A 89 3.27 -4.21 11.08
C GLY A 89 2.53 -3.32 12.08
N PRO A 90 2.22 -3.85 13.27
CA PRO A 90 1.44 -3.13 14.29
C PRO A 90 2.18 -1.87 14.78
N PRO A 91 1.46 -0.76 15.04
CA PRO A 91 2.07 0.47 15.49
C PRO A 91 2.45 0.40 16.98
N THR A 92 3.49 1.15 17.35
CA THR A 92 3.67 1.55 18.75
C THR A 92 2.80 2.76 19.02
N SER A 93 1.84 2.61 19.94
CA SER A 93 0.83 3.62 20.23
C SER A 93 1.06 4.28 21.58
N THR A 94 0.91 5.60 21.64
CA THR A 94 0.99 6.39 22.89
C THR A 94 -0.15 7.40 22.94
N GLY A 95 -0.34 8.04 24.10
CA GLY A 95 -1.40 9.02 24.32
C GLY A 95 -2.60 8.44 25.07
N THR A 96 -3.62 9.28 25.22
CA THR A 96 -4.85 8.96 25.94
C THR A 96 -6.01 9.62 25.23
N SER A 97 -7.20 9.01 25.34
CA SER A 97 -8.41 9.54 24.70
C SER A 97 -8.61 11.03 24.99
N PRO A 98 -8.89 11.87 23.97
CA PRO A 98 -9.18 11.51 22.58
C PRO A 98 -7.97 11.59 21.61
N ASN A 99 -6.74 11.71 22.10
CA ASN A 99 -5.56 11.95 21.25
C ASN A 99 -4.53 10.83 21.41
N PHE A 100 -4.34 10.08 20.34
CA PHE A 100 -3.36 9.00 20.25
C PHE A 100 -2.36 9.27 19.13
N ILE A 101 -1.16 8.72 19.29
CA ILE A 101 -0.07 8.78 18.32
C ILE A 101 0.35 7.34 18.04
N HIS A 102 0.19 6.91 16.79
CA HIS A 102 0.53 5.58 16.30
C HIS A 102 1.76 5.67 15.38
N SER A 103 2.85 5.03 15.78
CA SER A 103 4.12 5.01 15.03
C SER A 103 4.36 3.64 14.41
N PHE A 104 4.35 3.60 13.07
CA PHE A 104 4.63 2.41 12.26
C PHE A 104 6.07 2.48 11.73
N GLY A 105 6.89 1.46 12.00
CA GLY A 105 8.28 1.40 11.57
C GLY A 105 8.47 0.48 10.37
N SER A 106 9.31 0.87 9.41
CA SER A 106 9.72 0.00 8.30
C SER A 106 10.67 -1.11 8.74
N GLY A 107 10.71 -2.20 7.96
CA GLY A 107 11.75 -3.23 8.07
C GLY A 107 11.48 -4.27 9.16
N ALA A 108 10.22 -4.45 9.58
CA ALA A 108 9.84 -5.56 10.45
C ALA A 108 10.13 -6.91 9.77
N ALA A 109 10.72 -7.84 10.52
CA ALA A 109 11.06 -9.17 9.99
C ALA A 109 9.81 -10.04 9.69
N ALA A 110 8.75 -9.83 10.45
CA ALA A 110 7.46 -10.50 10.26
C ALA A 110 6.40 -9.44 9.95
N LEU A 111 5.71 -9.62 8.83
CA LEU A 111 4.60 -8.76 8.42
C LEU A 111 3.27 -9.48 8.65
N PRO A 112 2.24 -8.77 9.12
CA PRO A 112 0.94 -9.37 9.38
C PRO A 112 0.27 -9.79 8.07
N SER A 113 -0.70 -10.69 8.19
CA SER A 113 -1.64 -10.98 7.11
C SER A 113 -3.07 -10.62 7.51
N ASN A 114 -3.88 -10.30 6.51
CA ASN A 114 -5.29 -10.04 6.65
C ASN A 114 -6.09 -10.96 5.73
N SER A 115 -7.32 -11.26 6.12
CA SER A 115 -8.34 -11.75 5.21
C SER A 115 -9.09 -10.55 4.64
N ILE A 116 -9.26 -10.54 3.32
CA ILE A 116 -9.93 -9.47 2.58
C ILE A 116 -11.04 -10.09 1.76
N GLU A 117 -12.26 -9.56 1.89
CA GLU A 117 -13.40 -9.97 1.08
C GLU A 117 -13.82 -8.85 0.13
N ILE A 118 -13.97 -9.19 -1.14
CA ILE A 118 -14.59 -8.34 -2.16
C ILE A 118 -16.00 -8.86 -2.42
N GLY A 119 -16.99 -8.12 -1.95
CA GLY A 119 -18.40 -8.47 -2.07
C GLY A 119 -19.08 -7.78 -3.23
N TYR A 120 -19.88 -8.54 -3.98
CA TYR A 120 -20.77 -8.06 -5.03
C TYR A 120 -22.25 -8.32 -4.64
N PRO A 121 -22.89 -7.49 -3.81
CA PRO A 121 -24.21 -7.81 -3.25
C PRO A 121 -25.33 -7.96 -4.29
N ASP A 122 -25.25 -7.22 -5.42
CA ASP A 122 -26.24 -7.28 -6.49
C ASP A 122 -26.24 -8.64 -7.23
N VAL A 123 -25.11 -9.35 -7.20
CA VAL A 123 -24.92 -10.69 -7.74
C VAL A 123 -24.18 -11.49 -6.68
N PRO A 124 -24.88 -12.12 -5.71
CA PRO A 124 -24.31 -12.69 -4.49
C PRO A 124 -23.09 -13.57 -4.73
N ASN A 125 -21.93 -12.92 -4.75
CA ASN A 125 -20.62 -13.46 -5.02
C ASN A 125 -19.67 -12.66 -4.15
N TYR A 126 -18.95 -13.35 -3.28
CA TYR A 126 -18.07 -12.76 -2.29
C TYR A 126 -16.74 -13.47 -2.42
N ASP A 127 -15.74 -12.76 -2.93
CA ASP A 127 -14.40 -13.28 -3.14
C ASP A 127 -13.57 -13.05 -1.88
N LEU A 128 -13.39 -14.11 -1.10
CA LEU A 128 -12.60 -14.10 0.12
C LEU A 128 -11.15 -14.48 -0.20
N CYS A 129 -10.25 -13.52 -0.13
CA CYS A 129 -8.81 -13.72 -0.18
C CYS A 129 -8.24 -13.87 1.23
N THR A 130 -7.51 -14.96 1.50
CA THR A 130 -6.84 -15.21 2.78
C THR A 130 -5.31 -15.15 2.64
N GLY A 131 -4.62 -14.90 3.74
CA GLY A 131 -3.16 -14.76 3.77
C GLY A 131 -2.67 -13.53 3.00
N VAL A 132 -3.48 -12.47 2.92
CA VAL A 132 -3.12 -11.26 2.17
C VAL A 132 -2.08 -10.46 2.95
N ARG A 133 -0.95 -10.18 2.31
CA ARG A 133 0.11 -9.26 2.78
C ARG A 133 0.22 -8.08 1.82
N ALA A 134 0.65 -6.92 2.33
CA ALA A 134 0.90 -5.73 1.51
C ALA A 134 2.38 -5.59 1.17
N ASP A 135 2.69 -5.60 -0.12
CA ASP A 135 4.05 -5.46 -0.63
C ASP A 135 4.41 -3.99 -0.83
N THR A 136 3.58 -3.26 -1.58
CA THR A 136 3.90 -1.89 -1.98
C THR A 136 2.91 -0.86 -1.44
N LEU A 137 3.39 0.36 -1.28
CA LEU A 137 2.62 1.58 -1.04
C LEU A 137 3.14 2.65 -1.98
N GLU A 138 2.25 3.29 -2.74
CA GLU A 138 2.53 4.49 -3.51
C GLU A 138 1.60 5.64 -3.08
N ILE A 139 2.18 6.80 -2.79
CA ILE A 139 1.47 8.03 -2.45
C ILE A 139 2.03 9.19 -3.26
N ASP A 140 1.14 10.00 -3.81
CA ASP A 140 1.46 11.22 -4.56
C ASP A 140 1.12 12.47 -3.73
N PHE A 141 2.08 13.39 -3.68
CA PHE A 141 2.01 14.71 -3.09
C PHE A 141 2.04 15.75 -4.21
N SER A 142 0.88 15.98 -4.82
CA SER A 142 0.67 17.05 -5.79
C SER A 142 -0.16 18.20 -5.16
N PRO A 143 -0.21 19.41 -5.73
CA PRO A 143 -0.89 20.55 -5.09
C PRO A 143 -2.42 20.46 -5.10
N SER A 144 -3.03 19.54 -5.87
CA SER A 144 -4.48 19.47 -6.02
C SER A 144 -5.01 18.04 -6.16
N GLY A 145 -6.27 17.86 -5.75
CA GLY A 145 -6.99 16.59 -5.83
C GLY A 145 -7.12 15.86 -4.47
N PRO A 146 -7.82 14.72 -4.46
CA PRO A 146 -7.93 13.88 -3.27
C PRO A 146 -6.59 13.21 -2.96
N ALA A 147 -6.26 13.05 -1.68
CA ALA A 147 -5.12 12.23 -1.28
C ALA A 147 -5.50 10.75 -1.40
N THR A 148 -4.73 10.01 -2.17
CA THR A 148 -4.97 8.57 -2.43
C THR A 148 -3.67 7.81 -2.25
N ALA A 149 -3.79 6.56 -1.83
CA ALA A 149 -2.70 5.62 -1.66
C ALA A 149 -3.01 4.34 -2.45
N THR A 150 -2.01 3.80 -3.13
CA THR A 150 -2.12 2.51 -3.83
C THR A 150 -1.33 1.46 -3.07
N PHE A 151 -1.99 0.38 -2.67
CA PHE A 151 -1.36 -0.75 -2.00
C PHE A 151 -1.28 -1.95 -2.95
N GLY A 152 -0.09 -2.52 -3.13
CA GLY A 152 0.09 -3.80 -3.80
C GLY A 152 -0.10 -4.95 -2.83
N LEU A 153 -0.94 -5.92 -3.19
CA LEU A 153 -1.41 -6.99 -2.32
C LEU A 153 -1.10 -8.36 -2.92
N MET A 154 -0.70 -9.30 -2.06
CA MET A 154 -0.46 -10.69 -2.42
C MET A 154 -1.10 -11.62 -1.39
N GLY A 155 -1.94 -12.54 -1.83
CA GLY A 155 -2.66 -13.50 -1.00
C GLY A 155 -2.18 -14.94 -1.19
N GLN A 156 -2.49 -15.80 -0.22
CA GLN A 156 -2.20 -17.23 -0.29
C GLN A 156 -3.21 -17.97 -1.17
N GLY A 157 -4.48 -17.58 -1.08
CA GLY A 157 -5.57 -18.20 -1.81
C GLY A 157 -6.84 -17.37 -1.75
N SER A 158 -7.78 -17.67 -2.63
CA SER A 158 -9.11 -17.10 -2.60
C SER A 158 -10.18 -18.17 -2.67
N THR A 159 -11.38 -17.84 -2.18
CA THR A 159 -12.56 -18.71 -2.24
C THR A 159 -13.78 -17.83 -2.45
N ARG A 160 -14.61 -18.19 -3.43
CA ARG A 160 -15.85 -17.47 -3.73
C ARG A 160 -17.05 -18.13 -3.05
N GLY A 161 -17.84 -17.33 -2.35
CA GLY A 161 -19.06 -17.75 -1.68
C GLY A 161 -20.30 -16.99 -2.13
N GLY A 162 -21.48 -17.57 -1.93
CA GLY A 162 -22.78 -16.89 -2.13
C GLY A 162 -23.19 -15.98 -0.96
N THR A 163 -22.43 -16.01 0.13
CA THR A 163 -22.67 -15.25 1.37
C THR A 163 -21.37 -14.62 1.83
N SER A 164 -21.46 -13.42 2.41
CA SER A 164 -20.32 -12.75 3.03
C SER A 164 -19.83 -13.51 4.27
N ALA A 165 -18.51 -13.58 4.45
CA ALA A 165 -17.84 -14.06 5.65
C ALA A 165 -17.77 -12.99 6.76
N GLY A 166 -18.03 -11.72 6.41
CA GLY A 166 -17.73 -10.56 7.26
C GLY A 166 -18.74 -10.19 8.35
N GLY A 167 -19.52 -11.15 8.84
CA GLY A 167 -20.45 -10.96 9.97
C GLY A 167 -21.40 -9.78 9.79
N THR A 168 -21.46 -8.90 10.79
CA THR A 168 -22.09 -7.56 10.70
C THR A 168 -20.98 -6.52 10.56
N PRO A 169 -20.63 -6.10 9.34
CA PRO A 169 -19.45 -5.26 9.16
C PRO A 169 -19.56 -3.94 9.90
N THR A 170 -18.48 -3.56 10.57
CA THR A 170 -18.35 -2.25 11.20
C THR A 170 -17.78 -1.25 10.21
N SER A 171 -17.93 0.05 10.47
CA SER A 171 -17.39 1.10 9.61
C SER A 171 -16.86 2.23 10.47
N ALA A 172 -15.66 2.69 10.18
CA ALA A 172 -15.06 3.82 10.86
C ALA A 172 -15.61 5.16 10.32
N ALA A 173 -15.54 6.20 11.16
CA ALA A 173 -15.82 7.56 10.72
C ALA A 173 -14.82 7.97 9.62
N TYR A 174 -15.35 8.46 8.49
CA TYR A 174 -14.54 8.82 7.35
C TYR A 174 -14.16 10.30 7.39
N THR A 175 -12.88 10.60 7.47
CA THR A 175 -12.34 11.97 7.37
C THR A 175 -11.09 11.92 6.50
N ALA A 176 -11.22 12.36 5.24
CA ALA A 176 -10.14 12.32 4.28
C ALA A 176 -9.15 13.47 4.50
N PHE A 177 -7.87 13.17 4.33
CA PHE A 177 -6.88 14.20 4.03
C PHE A 177 -7.05 14.65 2.58
N HIS A 178 -6.68 15.89 2.31
CA HIS A 178 -6.64 16.40 0.95
C HIS A 178 -5.27 16.96 0.64
N LYS A 179 -4.92 16.94 -0.64
CA LYS A 179 -3.55 17.23 -1.08
C LYS A 179 -3.04 18.64 -0.74
N ALA A 180 -3.94 19.61 -0.63
CA ALA A 180 -3.57 20.97 -0.20
C ALA A 180 -3.10 21.06 1.26
N GLN A 181 -3.31 20.03 2.08
CA GLN A 181 -2.74 19.89 3.43
C GLN A 181 -1.33 19.26 3.42
N GLY A 182 -0.82 18.94 2.24
CA GLY A 182 0.49 18.36 2.04
C GLY A 182 1.61 19.32 2.44
N ALA A 183 2.56 18.83 3.22
CA ALA A 183 3.79 19.55 3.53
C ALA A 183 4.99 18.61 3.36
N ILE A 184 6.08 19.15 2.83
CA ILE A 184 7.34 18.43 2.66
C ILE A 184 8.42 19.21 3.40
N SER A 185 9.19 18.55 4.25
CA SER A 185 10.29 19.15 4.98
C SER A 185 11.57 18.35 4.81
N ARG A 186 12.70 19.06 4.84
CA ARG A 186 14.05 18.51 4.83
C ARG A 186 14.76 18.92 6.11
N ASN A 187 15.28 17.96 6.88
CA ASN A 187 15.94 18.18 8.18
C ASN A 187 15.11 19.09 9.12
N GLY A 188 13.80 18.84 9.19
CA GLY A 188 12.86 19.61 10.00
C GLY A 188 12.47 21.01 9.48
N ALA A 189 13.11 21.51 8.41
CA ALA A 189 12.75 22.78 7.77
C ALA A 189 11.85 22.55 6.54
N ALA A 190 10.84 23.40 6.34
CA ALA A 190 9.95 23.30 5.18
C ALA A 190 10.75 23.41 3.86
N LEU A 191 10.54 22.45 2.95
CA LEU A 191 11.14 22.48 1.63
C LEU A 191 10.25 23.32 0.71
N ALA A 192 10.73 24.52 0.37
CA ALA A 192 9.98 25.46 -0.44
C ALA A 192 9.93 25.02 -1.92
N GLN A 193 8.97 25.57 -2.67
CA GLN A 193 8.88 25.47 -4.13
C GLN A 193 8.76 24.04 -4.70
N VAL A 194 8.34 23.07 -3.88
CA VAL A 194 8.03 21.71 -4.36
C VAL A 194 6.71 21.75 -5.13
N THR A 195 6.76 21.36 -6.41
CA THR A 195 5.59 21.31 -7.30
C THR A 195 4.95 19.93 -7.35
N GLY A 196 5.70 18.89 -6.95
CA GLY A 196 5.18 17.55 -6.78
C GLY A 196 6.19 16.63 -6.11
N ALA A 197 5.72 15.61 -5.41
CA ALA A 197 6.56 14.52 -4.97
C ALA A 197 5.79 13.20 -4.97
N ARG A 198 6.51 12.10 -5.10
CA ARG A 198 5.97 10.75 -4.99
C ARG A 198 6.81 9.95 -4.01
N LEU A 199 6.15 9.20 -3.14
CA LEU A 199 6.76 8.23 -2.24
C LEU A 199 6.27 6.84 -2.59
N THR A 200 7.21 5.94 -2.83
CA THR A 200 6.96 4.50 -2.99
C THR A 200 7.73 3.74 -1.92
N TYR A 201 7.04 2.87 -1.20
CA TYR A 201 7.63 1.89 -0.29
C TYR A 201 7.32 0.48 -0.81
N ALA A 202 8.30 -0.41 -0.78
CA ALA A 202 8.13 -1.81 -1.17
C ALA A 202 8.82 -2.72 -0.14
N ASN A 203 8.13 -3.78 0.30
CA ASN A 203 8.69 -4.83 1.15
C ASN A 203 9.49 -5.86 0.34
N GLY A 204 9.37 -5.85 -0.99
CA GLY A 204 10.09 -6.78 -1.86
C GLY A 204 9.60 -8.21 -1.66
N MET A 205 8.28 -8.37 -1.52
CA MET A 205 7.67 -9.66 -1.23
C MET A 205 7.83 -10.66 -2.37
N GLU A 206 8.10 -11.92 -2.01
CA GLU A 206 8.20 -13.03 -2.95
C GLU A 206 7.13 -14.10 -2.64
N MET A 207 6.41 -14.53 -3.67
CA MET A 207 5.48 -15.66 -3.55
C MET A 207 6.25 -16.98 -3.56
N VAL A 208 6.22 -17.71 -2.44
CA VAL A 208 6.86 -19.01 -2.32
C VAL A 208 5.95 -20.10 -2.86
N ARG A 209 6.36 -20.72 -3.97
CA ARG A 209 5.60 -21.79 -4.62
C ARG A 209 6.18 -23.15 -4.26
N THR A 210 5.39 -23.99 -3.62
CA THR A 210 5.73 -25.39 -3.38
C THR A 210 4.67 -26.33 -3.92
N ILE A 211 5.06 -27.59 -4.12
CA ILE A 211 4.18 -28.61 -4.67
C ILE A 211 3.15 -28.98 -3.58
N ARG A 212 1.93 -28.50 -3.75
CA ARG A 212 0.80 -28.80 -2.87
C ARG A 212 -0.40 -29.30 -3.68
N ALA A 213 -1.19 -30.19 -3.08
CA ALA A 213 -2.39 -30.73 -3.71
C ALA A 213 -3.47 -29.66 -3.98
N ASP A 214 -3.45 -28.56 -3.22
CA ASP A 214 -4.36 -27.43 -3.37
C ASP A 214 -3.89 -26.37 -4.39
N ARG A 215 -2.68 -26.53 -4.96
CA ARG A 215 -2.08 -25.63 -5.96
C ARG A 215 -1.99 -24.16 -5.52
N LYS A 216 -2.02 -23.91 -4.21
CA LYS A 216 -1.89 -22.58 -3.62
C LYS A 216 -0.42 -22.24 -3.38
N VAL A 217 -0.14 -20.95 -3.27
CA VAL A 217 1.16 -20.44 -2.80
C VAL A 217 1.32 -20.86 -1.33
N GLU A 218 2.53 -21.26 -0.93
CA GLU A 218 2.79 -21.67 0.46
C GLU A 218 2.75 -20.48 1.40
N GLY A 219 3.42 -19.40 1.00
CA GLY A 219 3.54 -18.16 1.74
C GLY A 219 4.02 -17.01 0.87
N VAL A 220 4.04 -15.81 1.45
CA VAL A 220 4.53 -14.59 0.82
C VAL A 220 5.62 -14.01 1.69
N ASP A 221 6.88 -14.26 1.36
CA ASP A 221 8.00 -13.92 2.26
C ASP A 221 8.54 -12.51 1.99
N PRO A 222 8.81 -11.72 3.03
CA PRO A 222 9.35 -10.37 2.86
C PRO A 222 10.82 -10.40 2.43
N GLY A 223 11.15 -9.59 1.44
CA GLY A 223 12.53 -9.34 1.00
C GLY A 223 13.14 -8.09 1.65
N ILE A 224 14.14 -7.52 0.96
CA ILE A 224 14.75 -6.26 1.39
C ILE A 224 13.77 -5.11 1.09
N ALA A 225 13.33 -4.43 2.15
CA ALA A 225 12.49 -3.24 2.01
C ALA A 225 13.24 -2.08 1.36
N ARG A 226 12.53 -1.32 0.51
CA ARG A 226 13.06 -0.15 -0.21
C ARG A 226 12.04 0.99 -0.15
N ALA A 227 12.51 2.21 0.11
CA ALA A 227 11.73 3.42 -0.08
C ALA A 227 12.42 4.30 -1.12
N THR A 228 11.67 4.65 -2.16
CA THR A 228 12.14 5.40 -3.32
C THR A 228 11.11 6.43 -3.72
N GLY A 229 11.49 7.38 -4.55
CA GLY A 229 10.54 8.32 -5.09
C GLY A 229 11.19 9.43 -5.87
N GLN A 230 10.44 10.49 -6.08
CA GLN A 230 10.88 11.67 -6.81
C GLN A 230 10.34 12.92 -6.14
N ILE A 231 11.13 13.99 -6.13
CA ILE A 231 10.73 15.34 -5.74
C ILE A 231 11.00 16.26 -6.92
N THR A 232 9.97 16.97 -7.37
CA THR A 232 10.08 18.03 -8.38
C THR A 232 9.94 19.38 -7.68
N ALA A 233 10.95 20.23 -7.85
CA ALA A 233 10.96 21.56 -7.27
C ALA A 233 11.33 22.62 -8.33
N ARG A 234 10.81 23.83 -8.16
CA ARG A 234 11.31 24.96 -8.95
C ARG A 234 12.72 25.30 -8.53
N PHE A 235 13.56 25.61 -9.50
CA PHE A 235 14.96 25.93 -9.28
C PHE A 235 15.11 27.32 -8.65
N ALA A 236 14.94 27.39 -7.33
CA ALA A 236 15.10 28.60 -6.54
C ALA A 236 16.47 28.68 -5.85
N ASP A 237 17.04 27.54 -5.47
CA ASP A 237 18.34 27.41 -4.83
C ASP A 237 19.03 26.09 -5.22
N THR A 238 20.29 25.94 -4.79
CA THR A 238 21.12 24.77 -5.10
C THR A 238 21.14 23.72 -4.01
N THR A 239 20.31 23.80 -2.96
CA THR A 239 20.39 22.93 -1.77
C THR A 239 20.27 21.46 -2.12
N LEU A 240 19.26 21.09 -2.91
CA LEU A 240 19.05 19.71 -3.36
C LEU A 240 20.14 19.27 -4.35
N LEU A 241 20.67 20.20 -5.15
CA LEU A 241 21.74 19.93 -6.09
C LEU A 241 23.06 19.63 -5.36
N THR A 242 23.41 20.44 -4.36
CA THR A 242 24.59 20.24 -3.52
C THR A 242 24.49 18.93 -2.72
N GLN A 243 23.31 18.62 -2.17
CA GLN A 243 23.09 17.33 -1.50
C GLN A 243 23.34 16.15 -2.45
N ALA A 244 22.78 16.20 -3.66
CA ALA A 244 22.96 15.16 -4.66
C ALA A 244 24.42 15.02 -5.12
N GLN A 245 25.13 16.15 -5.29
CA GLN A 245 26.54 16.17 -5.70
C GLN A 245 27.48 15.60 -4.62
N ASN A 246 27.24 15.95 -3.36
CA ASN A 246 28.07 15.51 -2.23
C ASN A 246 27.70 14.11 -1.73
N ASN A 247 26.62 13.51 -2.25
CA ASN A 247 26.05 12.28 -1.74
C ASN A 247 25.76 12.35 -0.22
N GLU A 248 25.25 13.50 0.23
CA GLU A 248 24.93 13.73 1.64
C GLU A 248 23.52 13.21 1.97
N PRO A 249 23.35 12.47 3.08
CA PRO A 249 22.04 12.09 3.55
C PRO A 249 21.28 13.29 4.14
N ALA A 250 19.96 13.29 3.97
CA ALA A 250 19.08 14.19 4.73
C ALA A 250 17.78 13.47 5.11
N GLU A 251 17.16 13.91 6.20
CA GLU A 251 15.82 13.47 6.58
C GLU A 251 14.80 14.19 5.71
N PHE A 252 13.84 13.45 5.15
CA PHE A 252 12.67 14.02 4.48
C PHE A 252 11.40 13.56 5.18
N ALA A 253 10.49 14.49 5.43
CA ALA A 253 9.16 14.18 5.94
C ALA A 253 8.08 14.67 4.97
N PHE A 254 7.10 13.79 4.72
CA PHE A 254 5.92 14.06 3.92
C PHE A 254 4.70 13.97 4.83
N ALA A 255 3.97 15.07 4.98
CA ALA A 255 2.90 15.16 5.95
C ALA A 255 1.58 15.60 5.32
N TYR A 256 0.48 15.06 5.82
CA TYR A 256 -0.85 15.67 5.75
C TYR A 256 -1.27 16.08 7.16
N MET A 257 -1.67 17.34 7.33
CA MET A 257 -2.06 17.85 8.65
C MET A 257 -3.42 18.57 8.56
N ILE A 258 -4.36 18.14 9.41
CA ILE A 258 -5.61 18.86 9.65
C ILE A 258 -5.42 19.81 10.84
N ASP A 259 -4.87 19.27 11.93
CA ASP A 259 -4.51 19.99 13.15
C ASP A 259 -3.39 19.25 13.91
N ALA A 260 -3.00 19.76 15.08
CA ALA A 260 -1.88 19.21 15.86
C ALA A 260 -2.07 17.75 16.33
N ASN A 261 -3.32 17.29 16.46
CA ASN A 261 -3.71 15.96 16.91
C ASN A 261 -4.24 15.07 15.78
N ARG A 262 -4.38 15.60 14.56
CA ARG A 262 -4.91 14.90 13.39
C ARG A 262 -3.98 15.08 12.21
N SER A 263 -3.08 14.13 12.03
CA SER A 263 -2.04 14.19 11.00
C SER A 263 -1.56 12.80 10.60
N LEU A 264 -1.09 12.67 9.36
CA LEU A 264 -0.31 11.55 8.88
C LEU A 264 1.04 12.07 8.40
N THR A 265 2.15 11.49 8.87
CA THR A 265 3.50 11.90 8.47
C THR A 265 4.37 10.70 8.16
N PHE A 266 4.94 10.66 6.96
CA PHE A 266 5.96 9.70 6.57
C PHE A 266 7.33 10.37 6.67
N THR A 267 8.18 9.90 7.57
CA THR A 267 9.57 10.35 7.72
C THR A 267 10.51 9.30 7.16
N LEU A 268 11.31 9.68 6.17
CA LEU A 268 12.46 8.94 5.69
C LEU A 268 13.71 9.50 6.38
N HIS A 269 14.34 8.68 7.21
CA HIS A 269 15.39 9.15 8.12
C HIS A 269 16.70 9.48 7.40
N GLU A 270 16.98 8.80 6.29
CA GLU A 270 18.23 8.94 5.56
C GLU A 270 17.99 8.83 4.06
N VAL A 271 17.90 9.97 3.38
CA VAL A 271 17.58 10.05 1.95
C VAL A 271 18.76 10.58 1.15
N TYR A 272 19.08 9.85 0.09
CA TYR A 272 20.05 10.23 -0.93
C TYR A 272 19.33 10.64 -2.20
N LEU A 273 19.82 11.71 -2.83
CA LEU A 273 19.28 12.24 -4.08
C LEU A 273 20.19 11.89 -5.25
N ALA A 274 19.60 11.49 -6.37
CA ALA A 274 20.30 11.41 -7.63
C ALA A 274 20.51 12.82 -8.19
N LEU A 275 21.61 13.01 -8.92
CA LEU A 275 21.88 14.29 -9.57
C LEU A 275 20.84 14.58 -10.66
N ALA A 276 20.07 15.64 -10.47
CA ALA A 276 19.07 16.08 -11.43
C ALA A 276 19.68 17.01 -12.50
N LYS A 277 19.11 16.98 -13.70
CA LYS A 277 19.31 18.04 -14.69
C LYS A 277 18.41 19.23 -14.36
N THR A 278 18.83 20.43 -14.76
CA THR A 278 18.04 21.67 -14.66
C THR A 278 17.79 22.20 -16.08
N PRO A 279 16.92 21.56 -16.88
CA PRO A 279 16.70 21.96 -18.27
C PRO A 279 15.97 23.30 -18.37
N VAL A 280 16.32 24.09 -19.38
CA VAL A 280 15.57 25.30 -19.76
C VAL A 280 14.71 24.94 -20.97
N GLU A 281 13.42 24.68 -20.75
CA GLU A 281 12.50 24.16 -21.77
C GLU A 281 11.66 25.25 -22.46
N GLY A 282 11.81 26.51 -22.04
CA GLY A 282 11.06 27.62 -22.61
C GLY A 282 11.14 28.89 -21.76
N PRO A 283 10.27 29.88 -22.01
CA PRO A 283 10.27 31.16 -21.28
C PRO A 283 9.70 31.06 -19.86
N ALA A 284 9.24 29.89 -19.43
CA ALA A 284 8.67 29.66 -18.10
C ALA A 284 9.75 29.37 -17.04
N GLY A 285 9.34 29.16 -15.79
CA GLY A 285 10.24 28.82 -14.69
C GLY A 285 10.95 27.48 -14.92
N VAL A 286 12.19 27.38 -14.45
CA VAL A 286 13.00 26.16 -14.50
C VAL A 286 12.62 25.24 -13.35
N GLU A 287 12.45 23.95 -13.66
CA GLU A 287 12.15 22.90 -12.68
C GLU A 287 13.21 21.81 -12.73
N ALA A 288 13.43 21.15 -11.61
CA ALA A 288 14.35 20.02 -11.48
C ALA A 288 13.67 18.88 -10.74
N SER A 289 13.81 17.66 -11.28
CA SER A 289 13.27 16.44 -10.70
C SER A 289 14.40 15.60 -10.12
N PHE A 290 14.39 15.44 -8.80
CA PHE A 290 15.36 14.65 -8.05
C PHE A 290 14.75 13.30 -7.70
N GLU A 291 15.27 12.22 -8.28
CA GLU A 291 14.97 10.89 -7.76
C GLU A 291 15.66 10.70 -6.41
N PHE A 292 15.00 9.99 -5.51
CA PHE A 292 15.55 9.73 -4.18
C PHE A 292 15.44 8.27 -3.81
N ARG A 293 16.36 7.84 -2.93
CA ARG A 293 16.35 6.53 -2.27
C ARG A 293 16.64 6.73 -0.80
N ALA A 294 15.82 6.12 0.05
CA ALA A 294 16.10 6.08 1.47
C ALA A 294 16.98 4.87 1.83
N ALA A 295 17.73 5.01 2.92
CA ALA A 295 18.60 3.98 3.47
C ALA A 295 18.26 3.72 4.94
N PHE A 296 18.84 2.66 5.49
CA PHE A 296 18.77 2.38 6.92
C PHE A 296 19.52 3.45 7.70
N ASN A 297 18.85 4.06 8.68
CA ASN A 297 19.49 4.99 9.60
C ASN A 297 19.84 4.30 10.92
N ALA A 298 21.09 4.40 11.35
CA ALA A 298 21.58 3.75 12.57
C ALA A 298 20.97 4.31 13.86
N THR A 299 20.59 5.59 13.88
CA THR A 299 20.01 6.25 15.06
C THR A 299 18.54 5.91 15.22
N ALA A 300 17.76 6.01 14.14
CA ALA A 300 16.34 5.64 14.13
C ALA A 300 16.10 4.13 14.08
N THR A 301 17.16 3.36 13.80
CA THR A 301 17.19 1.90 13.61
C THR A 301 16.20 1.40 12.55
N ARG A 302 15.89 2.25 11.56
CA ARG A 302 14.90 1.99 10.50
C ARG A 302 15.11 2.99 9.36
N MET A 303 14.54 2.69 8.20
CA MET A 303 14.57 3.56 7.02
C MET A 303 13.44 4.59 7.04
N MET A 304 12.22 4.16 7.37
CA MET A 304 11.01 4.97 7.34
C MET A 304 10.19 4.84 8.62
N THR A 305 9.47 5.89 8.98
CA THR A 305 8.43 5.87 10.01
C THR A 305 7.18 6.57 9.51
N ALA A 306 6.03 5.92 9.61
CA ALA A 306 4.74 6.57 9.42
C ALA A 306 4.14 6.86 10.80
N VAL A 307 3.80 8.12 11.06
CA VAL A 307 3.13 8.55 12.29
C VAL A 307 1.71 8.99 11.95
N LEU A 308 0.73 8.28 12.48
CA LEU A 308 -0.69 8.64 12.41
C LEU A 308 -1.14 9.16 13.77
N LYS A 309 -1.70 10.37 13.81
CA LYS A 309 -2.33 10.94 14.99
C LYS A 309 -3.83 11.00 14.76
N ASN A 310 -4.61 10.40 15.65
CA ASN A 310 -6.06 10.40 15.61
C ASN A 310 -6.66 10.04 16.98
N GLN A 311 -7.95 9.76 17.02
CA GLN A 311 -8.71 9.41 18.21
C GLN A 311 -8.90 7.91 18.45
N GLN A 312 -8.32 7.04 17.61
CA GLN A 312 -8.43 5.59 17.76
C GLN A 312 -7.51 5.06 18.85
N GLN A 313 -7.95 4.04 19.57
CA GLN A 313 -7.12 3.39 20.57
C GLN A 313 -6.12 2.45 19.89
N ALA A 314 -5.08 2.05 20.63
CA ALA A 314 -4.09 1.12 20.12
C ALA A 314 -4.71 -0.21 19.62
N SER A 315 -5.75 -0.69 20.32
CA SER A 315 -6.46 -1.94 20.00
C SER A 315 -7.13 -1.93 18.63
N ASP A 316 -7.41 -0.76 18.06
CA ASP A 316 -8.05 -0.63 16.76
C ASP A 316 -7.08 -0.97 15.62
N TYR A 317 -5.76 -0.95 15.88
CA TYR A 317 -4.70 -1.24 14.91
C TYR A 317 -3.82 -2.45 15.26
N THR A 318 -4.21 -3.24 16.26
CA THR A 318 -3.50 -4.48 16.65
C THR A 318 -4.00 -5.69 15.88
#